data_AF-A0A5B7C6Y6-F1
#
_entry.id   AF-A0A5B7C6Y6-F1
#
_cell.length_a   1.000
_cell.length_b   1.000
_cell.length_c   1.000
_cell.angle_alpha   90.00
_cell.angle_beta   90.00
_cell.angle_gamma   90.00
#
_symmetry.space_group_name_H-M   'P 1'
#
loop_
_entity.id
_entity.type
_entity.pdbx_description
1 polymer ?
#
loop_
_entity_poly.entity_id
_entity_poly.type
_entity_poly.pdbx_seq_one_letter_code
_entity_poly.pdbx_strand_id
1 'polypeptide(L)'
;VLCDLLSLRNAVVKGQFVWNMKTHLYIRSPNDKPLTKFISKRRLQSILDSVAPPFQDRVVQEVLLMILEPIFESRFSPKSHAFRPGRNAHTVIRTIRSNFAGYLWFLRGDISEIFDNEDTNVLMGCVENAVKDKKVLGLIKLGLRGPVINRLQNGSESKGGFGKKRKKKKASTKKKILNENEPKPD
;
A
#
# COMPACT_ATOMS: atom_id res chain seq x y z
N VAL A 1 -19.72 -13.46 -6.91
CA VAL A 1 -18.31 -13.28 -7.34
C VAL A 1 -18.21 -12.91 -8.81
N LEU A 2 -18.61 -13.77 -9.76
CA LEU A 2 -18.50 -13.46 -11.20
C LEU A 2 -19.32 -12.23 -11.62
N CYS A 3 -20.57 -12.11 -11.17
CA CYS A 3 -21.41 -10.92 -11.44
C CYS A 3 -20.82 -9.64 -10.84
N ASP A 4 -20.23 -9.73 -9.66
CA ASP A 4 -19.62 -8.61 -8.95
C ASP A 4 -18.37 -8.10 -9.70
N LEU A 5 -17.56 -9.03 -10.20
CA LEU A 5 -16.39 -8.73 -11.03
C LEU A 5 -16.78 -8.11 -12.37
N LEU A 6 -17.81 -8.64 -13.01
CA LEU A 6 -18.35 -8.06 -14.24
C LEU A 6 -18.88 -6.64 -14.00
N SER A 7 -19.53 -6.41 -12.85
CA SER A 7 -20.05 -5.10 -12.47
C SER A 7 -18.93 -4.10 -12.23
N LEU A 8 -17.86 -4.49 -11.51
CA LEU A 8 -16.68 -3.65 -11.30
C LEU A 8 -16.01 -3.31 -12.65
N ARG A 9 -15.79 -4.32 -13.51
CA ARG A 9 -15.22 -4.11 -14.85
C ARG A 9 -16.05 -3.09 -15.64
N ASN A 10 -17.36 -3.29 -15.70
CA ASN A 10 -18.26 -2.41 -16.44
C ASN A 10 -18.23 -0.99 -15.88
N ALA A 11 -18.19 -0.82 -14.56
CA ALA A 11 -18.09 0.49 -13.92
C ALA A 11 -16.78 1.21 -14.30
N VAL A 12 -15.65 0.51 -14.28
CA VAL A 12 -14.34 1.07 -14.67
C VAL A 12 -14.34 1.45 -16.16
N VAL A 13 -14.78 0.55 -17.04
CA VAL A 13 -14.78 0.77 -18.49
C VAL A 13 -15.72 1.91 -18.91
N LYS A 14 -16.85 2.08 -18.20
CA LYS A 14 -17.80 3.18 -18.41
C LYS A 14 -17.39 4.50 -17.74
N GLY A 15 -16.30 4.52 -16.96
CA GLY A 15 -15.86 5.72 -16.25
C GLY A 15 -16.74 6.10 -15.04
N GLN A 16 -17.51 5.16 -14.51
CA GLN A 16 -18.39 5.32 -13.34
C GLN A 16 -17.71 4.91 -12.02
N PHE A 17 -16.48 4.41 -12.11
CA PHE A 17 -15.71 3.98 -10.95
C PHE A 17 -15.16 5.19 -10.17
N VAL A 18 -15.29 5.15 -8.85
CA VAL A 18 -14.83 6.21 -7.93
C VAL A 18 -13.90 5.57 -6.90
N TRP A 19 -12.70 6.15 -6.78
CA TRP A 19 -11.69 5.72 -5.81
C TRP A 19 -12.14 6.00 -4.37
N ASN A 20 -11.72 5.12 -3.46
CA ASN A 20 -12.00 5.15 -2.03
C ASN A 20 -13.50 5.22 -1.67
N MET A 21 -14.36 4.68 -2.54
CA MET A 21 -15.78 4.52 -2.25
C MET A 21 -15.97 3.39 -1.24
N LYS A 22 -16.41 3.70 -0.01
CA LYS A 22 -16.54 2.70 1.08
C LYS A 22 -17.97 2.25 1.36
N THR A 23 -18.96 2.99 0.88
CA THR A 23 -20.40 2.73 1.11
C THR A 23 -20.94 1.71 0.12
N HIS A 24 -20.74 1.95 -1.17
CA HIS A 24 -21.18 1.09 -2.27
C HIS A 24 -19.99 0.39 -2.93
N LEU A 25 -19.62 -0.77 -2.38
CA LEU A 25 -18.55 -1.62 -2.92
C LEU A 25 -19.12 -2.55 -4.00
N TYR A 26 -18.48 -2.64 -5.15
CA TYR A 26 -18.77 -3.66 -6.16
C TYR A 26 -18.30 -5.04 -5.70
N ILE A 27 -17.08 -5.11 -5.13
CA ILE A 27 -16.47 -6.35 -4.66
C ILE A 27 -15.98 -6.17 -3.22
N ARG A 28 -16.26 -7.15 -2.35
CA ARG A 28 -15.69 -7.24 -1.00
C ARG A 28 -14.48 -8.16 -0.95
N SER A 29 -13.63 -8.02 0.07
CA SER A 29 -12.54 -8.96 0.27
C SER A 29 -13.12 -10.35 0.52
N PRO A 30 -12.54 -11.42 -0.04
CA PRO A 30 -12.94 -12.79 0.26
C PRO A 30 -12.88 -13.14 1.75
N ASN A 31 -12.04 -12.41 2.51
CA ASN A 31 -11.85 -12.62 3.94
C ASN A 31 -12.80 -11.76 4.80
N ASP A 32 -13.61 -10.89 4.18
CA ASP A 32 -14.57 -10.05 4.90
C ASP A 32 -15.75 -10.90 5.39
N LYS A 33 -16.14 -10.67 6.64
CA LYS A 33 -17.33 -11.33 7.20
C LYS A 33 -18.58 -10.82 6.49
N PRO A 34 -19.51 -11.70 6.09
CA PRO A 34 -20.76 -11.28 5.46
C PRO A 34 -21.52 -10.36 6.41
N LEU A 35 -22.05 -9.26 5.87
CA LEU A 35 -22.86 -8.33 6.62
C LEU A 35 -24.27 -8.88 6.81
N THR A 36 -24.38 -9.86 7.70
CA THR A 36 -25.67 -10.42 8.13
C THR A 36 -26.35 -9.57 9.20
N LYS A 37 -25.66 -8.56 9.75
CA LYS A 37 -26.16 -7.69 10.82
C LYS A 37 -26.08 -6.23 10.41
N PHE A 38 -27.03 -5.43 10.91
CA PHE A 38 -26.97 -3.97 10.82
C PHE A 38 -25.67 -3.44 11.42
N ILE A 39 -25.03 -2.53 10.69
CA ILE A 39 -23.79 -1.89 11.13
C ILE A 39 -24.15 -0.77 12.11
N SER A 40 -23.48 -0.72 13.27
CA SER A 40 -23.63 0.39 14.19
C SER A 40 -23.06 1.69 13.62
N LYS A 41 -23.62 2.84 13.98
CA LYS A 41 -23.14 4.17 13.55
C LYS A 41 -21.63 4.37 13.79
N ARG A 42 -21.12 3.93 14.96
CA ARG A 42 -19.69 4.00 15.29
C ARG A 42 -18.83 3.18 14.33
N ARG A 43 -19.30 1.98 13.96
CA ARG A 43 -18.56 1.11 13.05
C ARG A 43 -18.56 1.67 11.63
N LEU A 44 -19.68 2.23 11.15
CA LEU A 44 -19.72 2.94 9.88
C LEU A 44 -18.72 4.10 9.84
N GLN A 45 -18.72 4.94 10.89
CA GLN A 45 -17.77 6.05 11.00
C GLN A 45 -16.31 5.57 10.94
N SER A 46 -15.99 4.50 11.68
CA SER A 46 -14.63 3.94 11.66
C SER A 46 -14.21 3.39 10.29
N ILE A 47 -15.16 2.89 9.49
CA ILE A 47 -14.90 2.44 8.12
C ILE A 47 -14.64 3.66 7.24
N LEU A 48 -15.45 4.71 7.35
CA LEU A 48 -15.29 5.94 6.57
C LEU A 48 -13.95 6.62 6.86
N ASP A 49 -13.53 6.67 8.12
CA ASP A 49 -12.30 7.33 8.56
C ASP A 49 -11.02 6.49 8.32
N SER A 50 -11.14 5.23 7.89
CA SER A 50 -9.97 4.37 7.69
C SER A 50 -9.06 4.88 6.57
N VAL A 51 -7.74 4.80 6.76
CA VAL A 51 -6.79 5.22 5.70
C VAL A 51 -6.64 4.14 4.60
N ALA A 52 -6.91 2.89 4.94
CA ALA A 52 -6.70 1.77 4.02
C ALA A 52 -7.71 1.81 2.85
N PRO A 53 -7.25 1.67 1.59
CA PRO A 53 -8.14 1.62 0.44
C PRO A 53 -8.98 0.34 0.48
N PRO A 54 -10.23 0.40 0.01
CA PRO A 54 -11.11 -0.76 -0.07
C PRO A 54 -10.54 -1.82 -1.02
N PHE A 55 -10.99 -3.07 -0.86
CA PHE A 55 -10.46 -4.20 -1.62
C PHE A 55 -10.58 -4.02 -3.14
N GLN A 56 -11.72 -3.51 -3.63
CA GLN A 56 -11.93 -3.25 -5.05
C GLN A 56 -10.90 -2.29 -5.66
N ASP A 57 -10.46 -1.29 -4.90
CA ASP A 57 -9.46 -0.32 -5.37
C ASP A 57 -8.12 -1.01 -5.58
N ARG A 58 -7.75 -1.92 -4.68
CA ARG A 58 -6.52 -2.72 -4.83
C ARG A 58 -6.59 -3.61 -6.06
N VAL A 59 -7.76 -4.20 -6.35
CA VAL A 59 -7.96 -5.00 -7.57
C VAL A 59 -7.77 -4.13 -8.81
N VAL A 60 -8.35 -2.94 -8.85
CA VAL A 60 -8.19 -2.01 -10.00
C VAL A 60 -6.75 -1.53 -10.11
N GLN A 61 -6.08 -1.21 -8.99
CA GLN A 61 -4.67 -0.83 -8.95
C GLN A 61 -3.76 -1.94 -9.46
N GLU A 62 -4.01 -3.20 -9.08
CA GLU A 62 -3.23 -4.34 -9.53
C GLU A 62 -3.40 -4.57 -11.04
N VAL A 63 -4.64 -4.48 -11.55
CA VAL A 63 -4.89 -4.59 -12.99
C VAL A 63 -4.21 -3.47 -13.76
N LEU A 64 -4.25 -2.25 -13.22
CA LEU A 64 -3.56 -1.10 -13.81
C LEU A 64 -2.04 -1.32 -13.79
N LEU A 65 -1.48 -1.85 -12.71
CA LEU A 65 -0.06 -2.17 -12.59
C LEU A 65 0.34 -3.21 -13.64
N MET A 66 -0.39 -4.31 -13.78
CA MET A 66 -0.11 -5.35 -14.78
C MET A 66 -0.08 -4.80 -16.22
N ILE A 67 -0.90 -3.80 -16.53
CA ILE A 67 -0.94 -3.16 -17.84
C ILE A 67 0.23 -2.17 -18.02
N LEU A 68 0.53 -1.38 -17.00
CA LEU A 68 1.54 -0.32 -17.08
C LEU A 68 2.97 -0.81 -16.91
N GLU A 69 3.18 -1.84 -16.10
CA GLU A 69 4.48 -2.42 -15.79
C GLU A 69 5.31 -2.72 -17.05
N PRO A 70 4.84 -3.46 -18.08
CA PRO A 70 5.65 -3.72 -19.27
C PRO A 70 6.00 -2.45 -20.06
N ILE A 71 5.14 -1.43 -20.03
CA ILE A 71 5.36 -0.15 -20.73
C ILE A 71 6.52 0.61 -20.06
N PHE A 72 6.48 0.72 -18.73
CA PHE A 72 7.50 1.45 -17.98
C PHE A 72 8.80 0.66 -17.78
N GLU A 73 8.73 -0.67 -17.70
CA GLU A 73 9.91 -1.52 -17.52
C GLU A 73 10.94 -1.34 -18.64
N SER A 74 10.46 -1.16 -19.88
CA SER A 74 11.31 -0.87 -21.04
C SER A 74 12.03 0.48 -20.97
N ARG A 75 11.50 1.44 -20.21
CA ARG A 75 12.01 2.81 -20.09
C ARG A 75 12.90 3.01 -18.88
N PHE A 76 12.80 2.13 -17.88
CA PHE A 76 13.56 2.27 -16.64
C PHE A 76 15.06 2.06 -16.88
N SER A 77 15.85 2.95 -16.29
CA SER A 77 17.31 2.82 -16.26
C SER A 77 17.74 1.45 -15.72
N PRO A 78 18.78 0.82 -16.28
CA PRO A 78 19.33 -0.42 -15.74
C PRO A 78 19.91 -0.26 -14.32
N LYS A 79 20.12 0.97 -13.84
CA LYS A 79 20.55 1.27 -12.47
C LYS A 79 19.40 1.46 -11.47
N SER A 80 18.14 1.43 -11.93
CA SER A 80 16.96 1.48 -11.06
C SER A 80 16.57 0.07 -10.61
N HIS A 81 16.44 -0.18 -9.32
CA HIS A 81 16.18 -1.54 -8.79
C HIS A 81 14.94 -1.65 -7.92
N ALA A 82 14.44 -0.55 -7.37
CA ALA A 82 13.28 -0.58 -6.48
C ALA A 82 11.99 -0.81 -7.28
N PHE A 83 11.05 -1.55 -6.68
CA PHE A 83 9.68 -1.77 -7.21
C PHE A 83 9.62 -2.32 -8.64
N ARG A 84 10.59 -3.18 -9.01
CA ARG A 84 10.67 -3.78 -10.34
C ARG A 84 10.63 -5.30 -10.28
N PRO A 85 10.02 -5.97 -11.28
CA PRO A 85 9.98 -7.42 -11.34
C PRO A 85 11.40 -7.97 -11.52
N GLY A 86 11.74 -9.03 -10.80
CA GLY A 86 13.05 -9.67 -10.87
C GLY A 86 14.23 -8.85 -10.31
N ARG A 87 13.99 -7.66 -9.74
CA ARG A 87 15.01 -6.84 -9.08
C ARG A 87 14.75 -6.76 -7.57
N ASN A 88 15.84 -6.79 -6.80
CA ASN A 88 15.78 -6.73 -5.34
C ASN A 88 17.00 -5.99 -4.77
N ALA A 89 17.03 -5.79 -3.45
CA ALA A 89 18.15 -5.15 -2.77
C ALA A 89 19.50 -5.83 -3.05
N HIS A 90 19.53 -7.15 -3.22
CA HIS A 90 20.76 -7.87 -3.54
C HIS A 90 21.27 -7.57 -4.96
N THR A 91 20.38 -7.35 -5.93
CA THR A 91 20.78 -6.92 -7.28
C THR A 91 21.50 -5.57 -7.26
N VAL A 92 21.09 -4.65 -6.38
CA VAL A 92 21.77 -3.36 -6.17
C VAL A 92 23.18 -3.59 -5.68
N ILE A 93 23.35 -4.36 -4.60
CA ILE A 93 24.65 -4.62 -3.98
C ILE A 93 25.61 -5.26 -4.99
N ARG A 94 25.12 -6.22 -5.78
CA ARG A 94 25.92 -6.87 -6.82
C ARG A 94 26.39 -5.87 -7.87
N THR A 95 25.49 -4.98 -8.32
CA THR A 95 25.79 -3.93 -9.31
C THR A 95 26.80 -2.92 -8.76
N ILE A 96 26.67 -2.53 -7.49
CA ILE A 96 27.62 -1.64 -6.83
C ILE A 96 29.00 -2.31 -6.78
N ARG A 97 29.07 -3.56 -6.33
CA ARG A 97 30.34 -4.29 -6.22
C ARG A 97 31.04 -4.50 -7.56
N SER A 98 30.30 -4.74 -8.65
CA SER A 98 30.89 -4.98 -9.97
C SER A 98 31.30 -3.69 -10.69
N ASN A 99 30.51 -2.62 -10.56
CA ASN A 99 30.66 -1.43 -11.40
C ASN A 99 31.36 -0.26 -10.67
N PHE A 100 31.50 -0.32 -9.34
CA PHE A 100 32.04 0.77 -8.53
C PHE A 100 33.35 0.42 -7.82
N ALA A 101 34.16 -0.48 -8.37
CA ALA A 101 35.51 -0.72 -7.85
C ALA A 101 36.39 0.52 -8.14
N GLY A 102 36.88 1.20 -7.10
CA GLY A 102 37.84 2.31 -7.21
C GLY A 102 37.31 3.72 -6.88
N TYR A 103 36.05 3.87 -6.45
CA TYR A 103 35.54 5.17 -6.01
C TYR A 103 35.89 5.43 -4.53
N LEU A 104 36.45 6.61 -4.24
CA LEU A 104 36.86 7.02 -2.88
C LEU A 104 35.72 7.64 -2.07
N TRP A 105 34.76 8.29 -2.73
CA TRP A 105 33.67 9.03 -2.10
C TRP A 105 32.32 8.65 -2.69
N PHE A 106 31.28 8.68 -1.85
CA PHE A 106 29.89 8.41 -2.23
C PHE A 106 28.99 9.54 -1.76
N LEU A 107 28.04 9.93 -2.60
CA LEU A 107 26.98 10.85 -2.22
C LEU A 107 25.69 10.08 -1.94
N ARG A 108 25.09 10.33 -0.79
CA ARG A 108 23.76 9.82 -0.43
C ARG A 108 22.76 10.95 -0.56
N GLY A 109 21.83 10.82 -1.50
CA GLY A 109 20.64 11.67 -1.58
C GLY A 109 19.39 10.88 -1.16
N ASP A 110 18.53 11.51 -0.39
CA ASP A 110 17.18 11.02 -0.11
C ASP A 110 16.18 12.07 -0.60
N ILE A 111 15.18 11.60 -1.33
CA ILE A 111 14.18 12.44 -2.02
C ILE A 111 12.77 12.17 -1.43
N SER A 112 12.70 11.44 -0.30
CA SER A 112 11.43 11.04 0.31
C SER A 112 10.47 12.20 0.57
N GLU A 113 10.98 13.38 0.97
CA GLU A 113 10.17 14.56 1.27
C GLU A 113 9.46 15.16 0.04
N ILE A 114 9.96 14.91 -1.18
CA ILE A 114 9.34 15.42 -2.41
C ILE A 114 8.02 14.69 -2.70
N PHE A 115 7.93 13.40 -2.37
CA PHE A 115 6.73 12.61 -2.63
C PHE A 115 5.53 13.02 -1.77
N ASP A 116 5.76 13.69 -0.63
CA ASP A 116 4.68 14.15 0.25
C ASP A 116 4.01 15.44 -0.26
N ASN A 117 4.73 16.26 -1.05
CA ASN A 117 4.27 17.56 -1.54
C ASN A 117 4.23 17.63 -3.08
N GLU A 118 4.22 16.49 -3.77
CA GLU A 118 4.39 16.47 -5.22
C GLU A 118 3.21 17.12 -5.97
N ASP A 119 3.54 17.99 -6.91
CA ASP A 119 2.59 18.53 -7.87
C ASP A 119 2.06 17.40 -8.76
N THR A 120 0.83 16.96 -8.50
CA THR A 120 0.13 15.92 -9.29
C THR A 120 0.13 16.18 -10.80
N ASN A 121 0.29 17.44 -11.23
CA ASN A 121 0.42 17.81 -12.64
C ASN A 121 1.74 17.33 -13.26
N VAL A 122 2.86 17.41 -12.54
CA VAL A 122 4.17 16.97 -13.01
C VAL A 122 4.19 15.46 -13.16
N LEU A 123 3.69 14.75 -12.15
CA LEU A 123 3.53 13.29 -12.20
C LEU A 123 2.67 12.86 -13.40
N MET A 124 1.53 13.53 -13.61
CA MET A 124 0.67 13.25 -14.76
C MET A 124 1.39 13.54 -16.10
N GLY A 125 2.15 14.62 -16.21
CA GLY A 125 2.94 14.91 -17.41
C GLY A 125 3.96 13.81 -17.73
N CYS A 126 4.61 13.24 -16.71
CA CYS A 126 5.50 12.10 -16.87
C CYS A 126 4.77 10.84 -17.38
N VAL A 127 3.57 10.55 -16.85
CA VAL A 127 2.77 9.39 -17.27
C VAL A 127 2.22 9.57 -18.69
N GLU A 128 1.79 10.79 -19.05
CA GLU A 128 1.29 11.14 -20.39
C GLU A 128 2.35 11.01 -21.48
N ASN A 129 3.64 11.08 -21.12
CA ASN A 129 4.74 10.79 -22.02
C ASN A 129 4.90 9.29 -22.32
N ALA A 130 4.33 8.40 -21.51
CA ALA A 130 4.37 6.95 -21.71
C ALA A 130 3.06 6.39 -22.27
N VAL A 131 1.94 6.91 -21.78
CA VAL A 131 0.60 6.36 -22.04
C VAL A 131 -0.25 7.42 -22.69
N LYS A 132 -0.89 7.10 -23.83
CA LYS A 132 -1.78 8.00 -24.56
C LYS A 132 -3.27 7.71 -24.38
N ASP A 133 -3.63 6.60 -23.72
CA ASP A 133 -5.02 6.26 -23.47
C ASP A 133 -5.65 7.21 -22.43
N LYS A 134 -6.61 8.01 -22.89
CA LYS A 134 -7.35 8.98 -22.07
C LYS A 134 -8.11 8.33 -20.92
N LYS A 135 -8.60 7.09 -21.07
CA LYS A 135 -9.35 6.39 -20.02
C LYS A 135 -8.41 6.00 -18.88
N VAL A 136 -7.24 5.45 -19.22
CA VAL A 136 -6.20 5.09 -18.25
C VAL A 136 -5.68 6.33 -17.53
N LEU A 137 -5.35 7.39 -18.28
CA LEU A 137 -4.90 8.66 -17.72
C LEU A 137 -5.96 9.29 -16.80
N GLY A 138 -7.23 9.27 -17.22
CA GLY A 138 -8.34 9.73 -16.39
C GLY A 138 -8.47 8.93 -15.09
N LEU A 139 -8.34 7.61 -15.17
CA LEU A 139 -8.41 6.73 -13.99
C LEU A 139 -7.27 6.99 -13.00
N ILE A 140 -6.04 7.16 -13.49
CA ILE A 140 -4.87 7.52 -12.66
C ILE A 140 -5.07 8.89 -12.02
N LYS A 141 -5.48 9.90 -12.82
CA LYS A 141 -5.74 11.26 -12.34
C LYS A 141 -6.81 11.30 -11.26
N LEU A 142 -7.87 10.48 -11.38
CA LEU A 142 -8.88 10.32 -10.35
C LEU A 142 -8.30 9.66 -9.08
N GLY A 143 -7.36 8.73 -9.21
CA GLY A 143 -6.72 8.05 -8.09
C GLY A 143 -5.77 8.96 -7.30
N LEU A 144 -5.02 9.80 -8.00
CA LEU A 144 -4.12 10.79 -7.41
C LEU A 144 -4.86 11.90 -6.66
N ARG A 145 -6.11 12.19 -7.04
CA ARG A 145 -7.01 13.10 -6.32
C ARG A 145 -7.65 12.46 -5.07
N GLY A 146 -7.24 11.24 -4.70
CA GLY A 146 -7.71 10.52 -3.51
C GLY A 146 -7.69 11.39 -2.25
N PRO A 147 -8.60 11.14 -1.29
CA PRO A 147 -9.06 12.17 -0.38
C PRO A 147 -7.90 12.76 0.40
N VAL A 148 -7.86 14.09 0.41
CA VAL A 148 -7.09 14.88 1.38
C VAL A 148 -7.46 14.33 2.74
N ILE A 149 -6.58 13.53 3.32
CA ILE A 149 -6.64 13.21 4.73
C ILE A 149 -6.42 14.57 5.37
N ASN A 150 -7.52 15.21 5.78
CA ASN A 150 -7.47 16.28 6.76
C ASN A 150 -6.89 15.62 8.01
N ARG A 151 -5.55 15.51 8.05
CA ARG A 151 -4.82 15.46 9.30
C ARG A 151 -5.28 16.74 9.97
N LEU A 152 -6.25 16.62 10.88
CA LEU A 152 -6.58 17.67 11.81
C LEU A 152 -5.23 18.09 12.39
N GLN A 153 -4.72 19.23 11.91
CA GLN A 153 -3.58 19.88 12.54
C GLN A 153 -4.13 20.37 13.87
N ASN A 154 -4.13 19.50 14.86
CA ASN A 154 -4.19 19.93 16.24
C ASN A 154 -2.83 20.56 16.53
N GLY A 155 -2.68 21.82 16.11
CA GLY A 155 -1.60 22.68 16.56
C GLY A 155 -1.85 23.05 18.02
N SER A 156 -1.14 22.39 18.92
CA SER A 156 -0.52 23.03 20.08
C SER A 156 0.45 22.05 20.75
N GLU A 157 1.59 22.59 21.13
CA GLU A 157 2.74 21.92 21.68
C GLU A 157 2.44 21.14 22.97
N SER A 158 2.89 19.90 23.06
CA SER A 158 3.34 19.29 24.32
C SER A 158 4.12 18.00 24.11
N LYS A 159 5.42 18.11 24.37
CA LYS A 159 6.31 17.17 25.07
C LYS A 159 6.10 15.67 24.86
N GLY A 160 7.13 15.06 24.25
CA GLY A 160 7.74 13.79 24.68
C GLY A 160 6.81 12.66 25.11
N GLY A 161 6.62 11.67 24.24
CA GLY A 161 5.97 10.43 24.64
C GLY A 161 6.12 9.33 23.60
N PHE A 162 7.19 8.54 23.71
CA PHE A 162 7.29 7.22 23.09
C PHE A 162 6.06 6.38 23.46
N GLY A 163 5.12 6.24 22.52
CA GLY A 163 3.98 5.36 22.65
C GLY A 163 4.43 3.90 22.69
N LYS A 164 4.60 3.37 23.90
CA LYS A 164 4.84 1.95 24.16
C LYS A 164 3.73 1.12 23.50
N LYS A 165 4.08 0.36 22.45
CA LYS A 165 3.28 -0.78 21.99
C LYS A 165 3.06 -1.70 23.19
N ARG A 166 1.82 -1.79 23.69
CA ARG A 166 1.42 -2.80 24.67
C ARG A 166 1.55 -4.17 24.00
N LYS A 167 2.70 -4.83 24.16
CA LYS A 167 2.83 -6.27 23.92
C LYS A 167 1.81 -6.96 24.83
N LYS A 168 0.82 -7.63 24.26
CA LYS A 168 0.05 -8.65 25.01
C LYS A 168 1.07 -9.67 25.51
N LYS A 169 1.31 -9.73 26.82
CA LYS A 169 2.07 -10.81 27.43
C LYS A 169 1.30 -12.10 27.14
N LYS A 170 1.86 -12.99 26.31
CA LYS A 170 1.48 -14.41 26.33
C LYS A 170 1.70 -14.88 27.77
N ALA A 171 0.68 -15.47 28.39
CA ALA A 171 0.83 -16.10 29.68
C ALA A 171 1.94 -17.17 29.56
N SER A 172 2.97 -17.06 30.40
CA SER A 172 4.00 -18.10 30.51
C SER A 172 3.36 -19.29 31.21
N THR A 173 3.14 -20.39 30.49
CA THR A 173 2.93 -21.69 31.11
C THR A 173 4.16 -22.00 31.95
N LYS A 174 4.07 -21.90 33.27
CA LYS A 174 5.16 -22.31 34.17
C LYS A 174 5.33 -23.82 33.98
N LYS A 175 6.44 -24.24 33.37
CA LYS A 175 6.85 -25.65 33.43
C LYS A 175 7.15 -25.95 34.90
N LYS A 176 6.40 -26.86 35.51
CA LYS A 176 6.66 -27.33 36.87
C LYS A 176 7.98 -28.11 36.81
N ILE A 177 9.01 -27.59 37.47
CA ILE A 177 10.27 -28.32 37.65
C ILE A 177 9.97 -29.37 38.72
N LEU A 178 10.11 -30.66 38.41
CA LEU A 178 10.03 -31.72 39.43
C LEU A 178 11.23 -31.57 40.36
N ASN A 179 11.01 -31.75 41.68
CA ASN A 179 12.11 -31.81 42.63
C ASN A 179 12.90 -33.12 42.41
N GLU A 180 14.21 -33.09 42.73
CA GLU A 180 15.19 -34.12 42.36
C GLU A 180 14.86 -35.56 42.82
N ASN A 181 13.93 -35.72 43.77
CA ASN A 181 13.54 -37.01 44.34
C ASN A 181 12.13 -37.48 43.95
N GLU A 182 11.49 -36.89 42.94
CA GLU A 182 10.25 -37.43 42.38
C GLU A 182 10.56 -38.30 41.13
N PRO A 183 10.10 -39.57 41.07
CA PRO A 183 10.22 -40.36 39.86
C PRO A 183 9.40 -39.72 38.73
N LYS A 184 9.97 -39.65 37.53
CA LYS A 184 9.28 -39.10 36.36
C LYS A 184 8.08 -39.99 36.02
N PRO A 185 6.91 -39.39 35.70
CA PRO A 185 5.75 -40.14 35.24
C PRO A 185 6.04 -40.74 33.85
N ASP A 186 5.59 -41.98 33.62
CA ASP A 186 5.65 -42.69 32.34
C ASP A 186 4.91 -41.97 31.21
#